data_AF-A0A7W1JUR1-F1
#
_entry.id   AF-A0A7W1JUR1-F1
#
_cell.length_a   1.000
_cell.length_b   1.000
_cell.length_c   1.000
_cell.angle_alpha   90.00
_cell.angle_beta   90.00
_cell.angle_gamma   90.00
#
_symmetry.space_group_name_H-M   'P 1'
#
loop_
_entity.id
_entity.type
_entity.pdbx_description
1 polymer ?
#
loop_
_entity_poly.entity_id
_entity_poly.type
_entity_poly.pdbx_seq_one_letter_code
_entity_poly.pdbx_strand_id
1 'polypeptide(L)' 'MIDAFVRARPLAWIDDVISEEALHWAAQRGSPTLIVEVDPAIGLTSAIVTRLEEWAGAR' A
#
# COMPACT_ATOMS: atom_id res chain seq x y z
N MET A 1 -10.02 8.57 9.52
CA MET A 1 -9.04 7.48 9.67
C MET A 1 -9.16 6.55 8.47
N ILE A 2 -8.03 6.14 7.89
CA ILE A 2 -7.95 5.27 6.70
C ILE A 2 -8.84 4.01 6.85
N ASP A 3 -8.92 3.45 8.06
CA ASP A 3 -9.70 2.26 8.38
C ASP A 3 -11.20 2.37 8.01
N ALA A 4 -11.83 3.51 8.31
CA ALA A 4 -13.24 3.76 8.00
C ALA A 4 -13.53 3.84 6.48
N PHE A 5 -12.53 4.22 5.69
CA PHE A 5 -12.65 4.37 4.25
C PHE A 5 -12.41 3.05 3.51
N VAL A 6 -11.42 2.27 3.94
CA VAL A 6 -10.98 1.07 3.21
C VAL A 6 -11.78 -0.17 3.63
N ARG A 7 -12.21 -0.26 4.90
CA ARG A 7 -13.03 -1.37 5.44
C ARG A 7 -12.39 -2.74 5.14
N ALA A 8 -13.07 -3.61 4.41
CA ALA A 8 -12.58 -4.95 4.03
C ALA A 8 -12.04 -5.04 2.59
N ARG A 9 -11.88 -3.89 1.90
CA ARG A 9 -11.35 -3.89 0.53
C ARG A 9 -9.85 -4.12 0.54
N PRO A 10 -9.28 -4.87 -0.43
CA PRO A 10 -7.85 -4.83 -0.68
C PRO A 10 -7.38 -3.38 -0.89
N LEU A 11 -6.18 -3.06 -0.40
CA LEU A 11 -5.60 -1.71 -0.47
C LEU A 11 -4.12 -1.77 -0.83
N ALA A 12 -3.70 -0.90 -1.74
CA ALA A 12 -2.30 -0.50 -1.84
C ALA A 12 -2.13 0.88 -1.18
N TRP A 13 -1.23 1.00 -0.21
CA TRP A 13 -0.84 2.27 0.40
C TRP A 13 0.54 2.65 -0.14
N ILE A 14 0.59 3.79 -0.80
CA ILE A 14 1.81 4.34 -1.40
C ILE A 14 2.14 5.64 -0.66
N ASP A 15 3.33 5.70 -0.06
CA ASP A 15 3.73 6.84 0.78
C ASP A 15 5.26 6.97 0.78
N ASP A 16 5.78 8.17 0.96
CA ASP A 16 7.22 8.40 1.15
C ASP A 16 7.65 8.25 2.60
N VAL A 17 6.69 8.26 3.53
CA VAL A 17 6.96 8.04 4.96
C VAL A 17 6.09 6.91 5.49
N ILE A 18 6.69 5.74 5.64
CA ILE A 18 6.05 4.57 6.25
C ILE A 18 6.49 4.44 7.71
N SER A 19 5.57 4.72 8.64
CA SER A 19 5.82 4.53 10.07
C SER A 19 5.69 3.06 10.50
N GLU A 20 6.30 2.71 11.62
CA GLU A 20 6.10 1.40 12.25
C GLU A 20 4.62 1.14 12.60
N GLU A 21 3.89 2.18 12.98
CA GLU A 21 2.45 2.10 13.25
C GLU A 21 1.66 1.72 11.99
N ALA A 22 2.01 2.30 10.84
CA ALA A 22 1.38 1.96 9.57
C ALA A 22 1.66 0.51 9.17
N LEU A 23 2.89 0.02 9.38
CA LEU A 23 3.25 -1.38 9.16
C LEU A 23 2.49 -2.32 10.08
N HIS A 24 2.41 -2.01 11.38
CA HIS A 24 1.65 -2.80 12.34
C HIS A 24 0.16 -2.85 12.00
N TRP A 25 -0.44 -1.72 11.64
CA TRP A 25 -1.83 -1.65 11.20
C TRP A 25 -2.07 -2.52 9.95
N ALA A 26 -1.20 -2.42 8.94
CA ALA A 26 -1.32 -3.19 7.72
C ALA A 26 -1.20 -4.70 7.97
N ALA A 27 -0.28 -5.12 8.85
CA ALA A 27 -0.06 -6.52 9.20
C ALA A 27 -1.23 -7.14 9.99
N GLN A 28 -1.92 -6.34 10.81
CA GLN A 28 -3.09 -6.79 11.57
C GLN A 28 -4.38 -6.79 10.74
N ARG A 29 -4.34 -6.20 9.54
CA ARG A 29 -5.50 -6.08 8.69
C ARG A 29 -5.89 -7.43 8.10
N GLY A 30 -7.13 -7.88 8.35
CA GLY A 30 -7.68 -9.13 7.80
C GLY A 30 -7.99 -9.10 6.30
N SER A 31 -7.55 -8.08 5.57
CA SER A 31 -7.76 -7.92 4.13
C SER A 31 -6.43 -7.55 3.47
N PRO A 32 -6.15 -8.06 2.25
CA PRO A 32 -4.86 -7.87 1.60
C PRO A 32 -4.45 -6.39 1.56
N THR A 33 -3.23 -6.12 2.02
CA THR A 33 -2.70 -4.77 2.07
C THR A 33 -1.27 -4.80 1.54
N LEU A 34 -1.02 -4.01 0.49
CA LEU A 34 0.31 -3.80 -0.05
C LEU A 34 0.83 -2.44 0.43
N ILE A 35 1.99 -2.42 1.07
CA ILE A 35 2.71 -1.19 1.39
C ILE A 35 3.79 -0.97 0.32
N VAL A 36 3.83 0.23 -0.24
CA VAL A 36 4.84 0.67 -1.20
C VAL A 36 5.42 1.98 -0.72
N GLU A 37 6.69 1.94 -0.28
CA GLU A 37 7.45 3.15 0.00
C GLU A 37 7.95 3.76 -1.31
N VAL A 38 7.89 5.09 -1.42
CA VAL A 38 8.39 5.83 -2.60
C VAL A 38 9.41 6.88 -2.20
N ASP A 39 10.44 7.07 -3.02
CA ASP A 39 11.32 8.21 -2.87
C ASP A 39 10.62 9.45 -3.45
N PRO A 40 10.37 10.51 -2.65
CA PRO A 40 9.64 11.69 -3.12
C PRO A 40 10.42 12.51 -4.16
N ALA A 41 11.75 12.38 -4.22
CA ALA A 41 12.58 13.03 -5.24
C ALA A 41 12.46 12.35 -6.61
N ILE A 42 12.05 11.08 -6.64
CA ILE A 42 11.88 10.28 -7.87
C ILE A 42 10.40 10.21 -8.27
N GLY A 43 9.52 10.08 -7.28
CA GLY A 43 8.08 9.92 -7.48
C GLY A 43 7.68 8.49 -7.92
N LEU A 44 6.49 8.38 -8.51
CA LEU A 44 5.95 7.11 -9.00
C LEU A 44 6.68 6.65 -10.26
N THR A 45 7.41 5.55 -10.16
CA THR A 45 8.12 4.95 -11.29
C THR A 45 7.27 3.89 -12.00
N SER A 46 7.62 3.59 -13.25
CA SER A 46 6.98 2.51 -14.01
C SER A 46 7.09 1.16 -13.30
N ALA A 47 8.20 0.90 -12.60
CA ALA A 47 8.38 -0.33 -11.83
C ALA A 47 7.38 -0.42 -10.66
N ILE A 48 7.10 0.70 -9.98
CA ILE A 48 6.07 0.77 -8.94
C ILE A 48 4.70 0.50 -9.55
N VAL A 49 4.38 1.12 -10.68
CA VAL A 49 3.10 0.91 -11.37
C VAL A 49 2.91 -0.56 -11.75
N THR A 50 3.91 -1.19 -12.38
CA THR A 50 3.86 -2.61 -12.74
C THR A 50 3.64 -3.49 -11.51
N ARG A 51 4.34 -3.22 -10.40
CA ARG A 51 4.12 -3.96 -9.14
C ARG A 51 2.68 -3.82 -8.62
N LEU A 52 2.08 -2.64 -8.74
CA LEU A 52 0.68 -2.42 -8.33
C LEU A 52 -0.31 -3.17 -9.22
N GLU A 53 -0.08 -3.18 -10.54
CA GLU A 53 -0.90 -3.91 -11.51
C GLU A 53 -0.83 -5.43 -11.29
N GLU A 54 0.37 -5.96 -11.10
CA GLU A 54 0.60 -7.38 -10.79
C GLU A 54 -0.10 -7.79 -9.50
N TRP A 55 0.02 -6.97 -8.45
CA TRP A 55 -0.65 -7.22 -7.18
C TRP A 55 -2.18 -7.16 -7.32
N ALA A 56 -2.70 -6.21 -8.08
CA ALA A 56 -4.15 -6.10 -8.32
C ALA A 56 -4.70 -7.25 -9.17
N GLY A 57 -3.88 -7.83 -10.05
CA GLY A 57 -4.22 -8.97 -10.91
C GLY A 57 -4.07 -10.34 -10.23
N ALA A 58 -3.24 -10.45 -9.20
CA ALA A 58 -3.07 -11.64 -8.36
C ALA A 58 -4.30 -11.83 -7.45
N ARG A 59 -5.35 -12.45 -7.98
CA ARG A 59 -6.57 -12.83 -7.25
C ARG A 59 -6.41 -14.15 -6.51
#